data_AF-A0A0M2US31-F1
#
_entry.id   AF-A0A0M2US31-F1
#
_cell.length_a   1.000
_cell.length_b   1.000
_cell.length_c   1.000
_cell.angle_alpha   90.00
_cell.angle_beta   90.00
_cell.angle_gamma   90.00
#
_symmetry.space_group_name_H-M   'P 1'
#
loop_
_entity.id
_entity.type
_entity.pdbx_description
1 polymer ?
#
loop_
_entity_poly.entity_id
_entity_poly.type
_entity_poly.pdbx_seq_one_letter_code
_entity_poly.pdbx_strand_id
1 'polypeptide(L)' 'MYARHGVREYWIIDPEHETVDVFLLKDKEFDGKRYCLKDTIRSSVIQDLRIEGKEIFQ' A
#
# COMPACT_ATOMS: atom_id res chain seq x y z
N MET A 1 8.24 8.75 12.85
CA MET A 1 9.31 9.34 12.03
C MET A 1 9.65 8.38 10.91
N TYR A 2 8.96 8.49 9.77
CA TYR A 2 9.29 7.75 8.54
C TYR A 2 9.15 8.68 7.32
N ALA A 3 8.18 9.61 7.36
CA ALA A 3 7.91 10.57 6.28
C ALA A 3 9.06 11.55 5.98
N ARG A 4 10.04 11.70 6.89
CA ARG A 4 11.22 12.56 6.69
C ARG A 4 12.38 11.88 5.99
N HIS A 5 12.33 10.57 5.73
CA HIS A 5 13.42 9.80 5.12
C HIS A 5 13.19 9.46 3.63
N GLY A 6 12.29 10.16 2.93
CA GLY A 6 12.10 9.94 1.48
C GLY A 6 11.33 8.67 1.12
N VAL A 7 10.61 8.08 2.07
CA VAL A 7 9.69 6.96 1.81
C VAL A 7 8.50 7.49 1.03
N ARG A 8 8.38 7.01 -0.21
CA ARG A 8 7.37 7.44 -1.19
C ARG A 8 6.03 6.71 -1.00
N GLU A 9 6.02 5.55 -0.34
CA GLU A 9 4.84 4.68 -0.21
C GLU A 9 4.80 4.00 1.17
N TYR A 10 3.62 3.96 1.79
CA TYR A 10 3.35 3.35 3.09
C TYR A 10 2.25 2.32 2.97
N TRP A 11 2.43 1.15 3.58
CA TRP A 11 1.48 0.05 3.51
C TRP A 11 1.11 -0.33 4.95
N ILE A 12 -0.18 -0.27 5.26
CA ILE A 12 -0.74 -0.70 6.54
C ILE A 12 -1.55 -1.94 6.25
N ILE A 13 -1.15 -3.07 6.83
CA ILE A 13 -1.83 -4.35 6.66
C ILE A 13 -2.65 -4.60 7.92
N ASP A 14 -3.96 -4.76 7.75
CA ASP A 14 -4.90 -5.19 8.78
C ASP A 14 -5.27 -6.65 8.53
N PRO A 15 -4.63 -7.61 9.25
CA PRO A 15 -4.92 -9.03 9.11
C PRO A 15 -6.25 -9.46 9.72
N GLU A 16 -6.84 -8.69 10.65
CA GLU A 16 -8.15 -9.04 11.21
C GLU A 16 -9.27 -8.76 10.20
N HIS A 17 -9.14 -7.68 9.43
CA HIS A 17 -10.11 -7.29 8.41
C HIS A 17 -9.70 -7.71 6.98
N GLU A 18 -8.55 -8.37 6.81
CA GLU A 18 -7.97 -8.74 5.51
C GLU A 18 -7.88 -7.57 4.52
N THR A 19 -7.48 -6.41 5.03
CA THR A 19 -7.36 -5.17 4.25
C THR A 19 -5.95 -4.60 4.27
N VAL A 20 -5.58 -3.92 3.18
CA VAL A 20 -4.30 -3.24 3.04
C VAL A 20 -4.56 -1.80 2.61
N ASP A 21 -4.15 -0.85 3.43
CA ASP A 21 -4.18 0.57 3.13
C ASP A 21 -2.81 1.04 2.63
N VAL A 22 -2.74 1.48 1.38
CA VAL A 22 -1.53 1.99 0.74
C VAL A 22 -1.62 3.50 0.61
N PHE A 23 -0.70 4.22 1.27
CA PHE A 23 -0.58 5.67 1.20
C PHE A 23 0.64 6.07 0.38
N LEU A 24 0.42 6.78 -0.72
CA LEU A 24 1.47 7.32 -1.58
C LEU A 24 1.69 8.80 -1.23
N LEU A 25 2.93 9.18 -0.90
CA LEU A 25 3.30 10.57 -0.74
C LEU A 25 3.62 11.18 -2.11
N LYS A 26 2.70 11.98 -2.64
CA LYS A 26 2.85 12.67 -3.92
C LYS A 26 2.74 14.17 -3.71
N ASP A 27 3.77 14.93 -4.06
CA ASP A 27 3.78 16.39 -4.02
C ASP A 27 3.32 17.02 -2.68
N LYS A 28 3.64 16.37 -1.55
CA LYS A 28 3.28 16.71 -0.16
C LYS A 28 1.86 16.35 0.27
N GLU A 29 1.07 15.72 -0.58
CA GLU A 29 -0.23 15.13 -0.24
C GLU A 29 -0.13 13.60 -0.16
N PHE A 30 -0.89 13.00 0.74
CA PHE A 30 -0.98 11.54 0.86
C PHE A 30 -2.23 11.07 0.13
N ASP A 31 -2.05 10.33 -0.96
CA ASP A 31 -3.14 9.62 -1.64
C ASP A 31 -3.24 8.21 -1.07
N GLY A 32 -4.36 7.92 -0.39
CA GLY A 32 -4.61 6.66 0.31
C GLY A 32 -5.57 5.78 -0.47
N LYS A 33 -5.17 4.54 -0.79
CA LYS A 33 -6.03 3.53 -1.39
C LYS A 33 -6.13 2.31 -0.49
N ARG A 34 -7.37 1.88 -0.24
CA ARG A 34 -7.69 0.63 0.46
C ARG A 34 -7.86 -0.49 -0.54
N TYR A 35 -7.25 -1.63 -0.24
CA TYR A 35 -7.35 -2.86 -1.00
C TYR A 35 -7.83 -3.97 -0.07
N CYS A 36 -8.68 -4.86 -0.56
CA CYS A 36 -9.10 -6.06 0.15
C CYS A 36 -8.37 -7.30 -0.39
N LEU A 37 -8.53 -8.45 0.25
CA LEU A 37 -7.99 -9.76 -0.18
C LEU A 37 -8.12 -10.04 -1.70
N LYS A 38 -9.25 -9.65 -2.30
CA LYS A 38 -9.56 -9.92 -3.72
C LYS A 38 -8.95 -8.89 -4.68
N ASP A 39 -8.46 -7.78 -4.15
CA ASP A 39 -7.90 -6.72 -4.97
C ASP A 39 -6.43 -6.98 -5.29
N THR A 40 -6.01 -6.47 -6.43
CA THR A 40 -4.59 -6.40 -6.75
C THR A 40 -4.04 -5.02 -6.40
N ILE A 41 -3.10 -4.99 -5.47
CA ILE A 41 -2.33 -3.79 -5.14
C ILE A 41 -1.26 -3.60 -6.21
N ARG A 42 -1.20 -2.39 -6.79
CA ARG A 42 -0.13 -1.97 -7.70
C ARG A 42 0.61 -0.80 -7.07
N SER A 43 1.91 -0.96 -6.86
CA SER A 43 2.74 0.14 -6.37
C SER A 43 2.81 1.23 -7.44
N SER A 44 2.65 2.48 -7.03
CA SER A 44 2.86 3.62 -7.94
C SER A 44 4.33 4.04 -7.98
N VAL A 45 5.12 3.61 -6.99
CA VAL A 45 6.57 3.89 -6.90
C VAL A 45 7.39 2.84 -7.65
N ILE A 46 6.99 1.58 -7.54
CA ILE A 46 7.65 0.46 -8.20
C ILE A 46 6.70 -0.03 -9.29
N GLN A 47 6.92 0.43 -10.52
CA GLN A 47 6.00 0.19 -11.66
C GLN A 47 5.77 -1.31 -11.97
N ASP A 48 6.66 -2.19 -11.51
CA ASP A 48 6.58 -3.64 -11.72
C ASP A 48 6.04 -4.41 -10.50
N LEU A 49 5.86 -3.74 -9.35
CA LEU A 49 5.40 -4.42 -8.14
C LEU A 49 3.87 -4.55 -8.15
N ARG A 50 3.44 -5.79 -8.37
CA ARG A 50 2.03 -6.20 -8.30
C ARG A 50 1.88 -7.29 -7.25
N ILE A 51 1.06 -7.03 -6.24
CA ILE A 51 0.78 -7.98 -5.17
C ILE A 51 -0.72 -8.23 -5.14
N GLU A 52 -1.12 -9.50 -5.15
CA GLU A 52 -2.50 -9.88 -4.92
C GLU A 52 -2.77 -9.93 -3.42
N GLY A 53 -3.89 -9.37 -2.95
CA GLY A 53 -4.23 -9.37 -1.52
C GLY A 53 -4.20 -10.77 -0.91
N LYS A 54 -4.60 -11.79 -1.67
CA LYS A 54 -4.54 -13.21 -1.28
C LYS A 54 -3.14 -13.70 -0.87
N GLU A 55 -2.07 -13.16 -1.46
CA GLU A 55 -0.69 -13.58 -1.18
C GLU A 55 -0.18 -12.98 0.14
N ILE A 56 -0.81 -11.90 0.62
CA ILE A 56 -0.43 -11.21 1.86
C ILE A 56 -0.97 -11.95 3.09
N PHE A 57 -2.14 -12.58 2.96
CA PHE A 57 -2.85 -13.22 4.07
C PHE A 57 -2.82 -14.75 4.02
N GLN A 58 -1.92 -15.34 3.23
CA GLN A 58 -1.82 -16.79 3.01
C GLN A 58 -1.06 -17.54 4.11
#